data_AF-A0A345ZRT0-F1
#
_entry.id   AF-A0A345ZRT0-F1
#
_cell.length_a   1.000
_cell.length_b   1.000
_cell.length_c   1.000
_cell.angle_alpha   90.00
_cell.angle_beta   90.00
_cell.angle_gamma   90.00
#
_symmetry.space_group_name_H-M   'P 1'
#
loop_
_entity.id
_entity.type
_entity.pdbx_description
1 polymer ?
#
loop_
_entity_poly.entity_id
_entity_poly.type
_entity_poly.pdbx_seq_one_letter_code
_entity_poly.pdbx_strand_id
1 'polypeptide(L)'
;MALMTLAMATALAGCASQPETKVAVGVGTAPYVRQQAKPYAVLYKPYAAMAALAYTDTSYLNERTCPDAAKLRASGTDDDVAAANMVDDLGRAGWACRFGHIGPYGCTPGTPRCLEGLEYHVWRRRDCATAAIAFRGTDFNAVDDWLTNFRWFLGGRFFDFYDQTQVAVPGIIKALYDEGCRPRTIIATGHSLGGGLAQHAAYADKRIGYVYAFNPSPVTAFFGIPFPERSAGTEQLGIDRVYEAGEILAVPRALASGVFPSSQCRPRVRIVRFHTVTVPSILERHNIRYLTEGLTKLAGSATQSDKGRIGFKHARECDFVQPDKWGE
;
A
#
# COMPACT_ATOMS: atom_id res chain seq x y z
N MET A 1 5.28 0.17 -33.18
CA MET A 1 6.30 -0.59 -32.43
C MET A 1 7.44 0.29 -31.91
N ALA A 2 8.10 1.12 -32.72
CA ALA A 2 9.25 1.95 -32.30
C ALA A 2 8.98 2.95 -31.14
N LEU A 3 7.79 3.55 -31.06
CA LEU A 3 7.43 4.45 -29.93
C LEU A 3 7.26 3.69 -28.60
N MET A 4 6.84 2.43 -28.66
CA MET A 4 6.60 1.59 -27.48
C MET A 4 7.93 1.13 -26.86
N THR A 5 8.92 0.82 -27.70
CA THR A 5 10.29 0.50 -27.28
C THR A 5 11.00 1.69 -26.63
N LEU A 6 10.77 2.91 -27.12
CA LEU A 6 11.37 4.13 -26.56
C LEU A 6 10.77 4.50 -25.18
N ALA A 7 9.45 4.29 -24.99
CA ALA A 7 8.78 4.46 -23.71
C ALA A 7 9.19 3.39 -22.67
N MET A 8 9.39 2.14 -23.11
CA MET A 8 9.93 1.06 -22.27
C MET A 8 11.35 1.35 -21.78
N ALA A 9 12.24 1.80 -22.69
CA ALA A 9 13.62 2.11 -22.35
C ALA A 9 13.73 3.27 -21.36
N THR A 10 12.89 4.30 -21.47
CA THR A 10 12.90 5.47 -20.57
C THR A 10 12.30 5.16 -19.18
N ALA A 11 11.25 4.33 -19.11
CA ALA A 11 10.67 3.90 -17.84
C ALA A 11 11.61 3.01 -17.01
N LEU A 12 12.42 2.17 -17.67
CA LEU A 12 13.39 1.29 -17.03
C LEU A 12 14.76 1.97 -16.81
N ALA A 13 15.25 2.78 -17.75
CA ALA A 13 16.58 3.41 -17.67
C ALA A 13 16.61 4.72 -16.89
N GLY A 14 15.49 5.45 -16.75
CA GLY A 14 15.42 6.70 -15.99
C GLY A 14 15.75 6.55 -14.49
N CYS A 15 15.81 5.31 -14.00
CA CYS A 15 16.17 5.00 -12.61
C CYS A 15 17.63 4.57 -12.42
N ALA A 16 18.37 4.23 -13.49
CA ALA A 16 19.73 3.69 -13.38
C ALA A 16 20.77 4.68 -12.80
N SER A 17 20.42 5.96 -12.64
CA SER A 17 21.28 7.01 -12.10
C SER A 17 20.78 7.64 -10.80
N GLN A 18 19.72 7.11 -10.16
CA GLN A 18 19.21 7.66 -8.90
C GLN A 18 20.05 7.14 -7.70
N PRO A 19 20.68 8.01 -6.90
CA PRO A 19 21.36 7.58 -5.66
C PRO A 19 20.37 7.04 -4.63
N GLU A 20 20.76 6.06 -3.81
CA GLU A 20 19.92 5.48 -2.72
C GLU A 20 19.40 6.55 -1.73
N THR A 21 20.18 7.62 -1.55
CA THR A 21 19.85 8.72 -0.62
C THR A 21 18.83 9.71 -1.17
N LYS A 22 18.41 9.54 -2.42
CA LYS A 22 17.43 10.41 -3.10
C LYS A 22 16.20 9.61 -3.51
N VAL A 23 15.07 10.31 -3.58
CA VAL A 23 13.83 9.81 -4.19
C VAL A 23 13.43 10.70 -5.36
N ALA A 24 12.75 10.12 -6.36
CA ALA A 24 12.02 10.90 -7.36
C ALA A 24 10.57 11.04 -6.92
N VAL A 25 10.07 12.27 -6.81
CA VAL A 25 8.72 12.56 -6.32
C VAL A 25 7.94 13.34 -7.36
N GLY A 26 6.78 12.83 -7.76
CA GLY A 26 5.85 13.50 -8.68
C GLY A 26 4.44 13.52 -8.10
N VAL A 27 3.61 14.48 -8.52
CA VAL A 27 2.19 14.57 -8.12
C VAL A 27 1.33 14.70 -9.37
N GLY A 28 0.35 13.80 -9.51
CA GLY A 28 -0.43 13.64 -10.73
C GLY A 28 0.45 13.47 -11.97
N THR A 29 0.29 14.38 -12.93
CA THR A 29 1.08 14.46 -14.17
C THR A 29 2.28 15.40 -14.09
N ALA A 30 2.54 16.03 -12.93
CA ALA A 30 3.65 16.96 -12.79
C ALA A 30 5.01 16.26 -12.93
N PRO A 31 6.06 16.97 -13.41
CA PRO A 31 7.41 16.44 -13.49
C PRO A 31 7.92 15.93 -12.14
N TYR A 32 8.77 14.90 -12.17
CA TYR A 32 9.41 14.38 -10.97
C TYR A 32 10.51 15.31 -10.48
N VAL A 33 10.54 15.56 -9.18
CA VAL A 33 11.58 16.32 -8.48
C VAL A 33 12.40 15.38 -7.60
N ARG A 34 13.72 15.57 -7.59
CA ARG A 34 14.64 14.82 -6.72
C ARG A 34 14.58 15.39 -5.30
N GLN A 35 14.36 14.54 -4.31
CA GLN A 35 14.30 14.94 -2.89
C GLN A 35 15.09 13.99 -2.00
N GLN A 36 15.36 14.38 -0.75
CA GLN A 36 16.03 13.51 0.21
C GLN A 36 15.15 12.30 0.55
N ALA A 37 15.73 11.10 0.54
CA ALA A 37 14.96 9.88 0.78
C ALA A 37 14.55 9.68 2.24
N LYS A 38 15.39 10.12 3.19
CA LYS A 38 15.20 9.86 4.64
C LYS A 38 13.84 10.31 5.18
N PRO A 39 13.32 11.53 4.93
CA PRO A 39 12.00 11.94 5.43
C PRO A 39 10.87 11.05 4.93
N TYR A 40 10.93 10.62 3.67
CA TYR A 40 9.95 9.70 3.10
C TYR A 40 10.08 8.30 3.69
N ALA A 41 11.31 7.82 3.88
CA ALA A 41 11.56 6.52 4.50
C ALA A 41 10.99 6.46 5.93
N VAL A 42 11.21 7.51 6.74
CA VAL A 42 10.62 7.64 8.09
C VAL A 42 9.09 7.66 8.04
N LEU A 43 8.50 8.33 7.05
CA LEU A 43 7.05 8.39 6.87
C LEU A 43 6.46 7.01 6.49
N TYR A 44 7.10 6.30 5.56
CA TYR A 44 6.56 5.10 4.93
C TYR A 44 6.88 3.80 5.66
N LYS A 45 8.00 3.74 6.41
CA LYS A 45 8.45 2.55 7.14
C LYS A 45 7.32 1.81 7.88
N PRO A 46 6.51 2.44 8.77
CA PRO A 46 5.50 1.69 9.51
C PRO A 46 4.42 1.08 8.60
N TYR A 47 4.01 1.79 7.54
CA TYR A 47 2.97 1.30 6.63
C TYR A 47 3.49 0.21 5.68
N ALA A 48 4.76 0.29 5.30
CA ALA A 48 5.46 -0.76 4.56
C ALA A 48 5.58 -2.04 5.41
N ALA A 49 5.96 -1.90 6.69
CA ALA A 49 6.00 -3.01 7.63
C ALA A 49 4.62 -3.66 7.82
N MET A 50 3.55 -2.89 7.95
CA MET A 50 2.18 -3.44 8.02
C MET A 50 1.78 -4.17 6.72
N ALA A 51 2.16 -3.63 5.56
CA ALA A 51 1.90 -4.25 4.27
C ALA A 51 2.72 -5.55 4.08
N ALA A 52 3.95 -5.60 4.59
CA ALA A 52 4.77 -6.82 4.63
C ALA A 52 4.17 -7.86 5.56
N LEU A 53 3.79 -7.47 6.77
CA LEU A 53 3.18 -8.35 7.77
C LEU A 53 1.80 -8.87 7.37
N ALA A 54 1.13 -8.26 6.38
CA ALA A 54 -0.09 -8.83 5.82
C ALA A 54 0.16 -10.18 5.13
N TYR A 55 1.40 -10.52 4.79
CA TYR A 55 1.82 -11.81 4.22
C TYR A 55 2.27 -12.84 5.26
N THR A 56 2.14 -12.54 6.56
CA THR A 56 2.50 -13.51 7.62
C THR A 56 1.67 -14.78 7.47
N ASP A 57 2.34 -15.93 7.46
CA ASP A 57 1.69 -17.23 7.37
C ASP A 57 0.68 -17.41 8.51
N THR A 58 -0.46 -18.04 8.19
CA THR A 58 -1.59 -18.22 9.11
C THR A 58 -1.21 -18.96 10.39
N SER A 59 -0.20 -19.85 10.34
CA SER A 59 0.32 -20.57 11.52
C SER A 59 0.98 -19.64 12.56
N TYR A 60 1.44 -18.46 12.13
CA TYR A 60 2.09 -17.46 12.97
C TYR A 60 1.16 -16.32 13.40
N LEU A 61 -0.15 -16.45 13.15
CA LEU A 61 -1.14 -15.50 13.63
C LEU A 61 -1.69 -15.92 15.00
N ASN A 62 -2.12 -14.93 15.78
CA ASN A 62 -2.82 -15.16 17.04
C ASN A 62 -4.34 -15.34 16.82
N GLU A 63 -5.10 -15.50 17.90
CA GLU A 63 -6.55 -15.71 17.89
C GLU A 63 -7.36 -14.55 17.31
N ARG A 64 -6.74 -13.38 17.15
CA ARG A 64 -7.34 -12.21 16.50
C ARG A 64 -6.87 -12.05 15.06
N THR A 65 -6.18 -13.05 14.50
CA THR A 65 -5.61 -12.99 13.15
C THR A 65 -4.59 -11.86 13.02
N CYS A 66 -3.82 -11.61 14.08
CA CYS A 66 -2.72 -10.65 14.08
C CYS A 66 -1.37 -11.38 14.11
N PRO A 67 -0.33 -10.84 13.44
CA PRO A 67 1.02 -11.41 13.50
C PRO A 67 1.54 -11.53 14.93
N ASP A 68 1.98 -12.74 15.30
CA ASP A 68 2.51 -13.05 16.62
C ASP A 68 4.04 -13.11 16.58
N ALA A 69 4.68 -12.10 17.19
CA ALA A 69 6.14 -11.99 17.20
C ALA A 69 6.85 -13.13 17.96
N ALA A 70 6.19 -13.78 18.91
CA ALA A 70 6.78 -14.92 19.62
C ALA A 70 6.75 -16.17 18.72
N LYS A 71 5.63 -16.45 18.06
CA LYS A 71 5.52 -17.56 17.09
C LYS A 71 6.49 -17.39 15.92
N LEU A 72 6.57 -16.20 15.36
CA LEU A 72 7.51 -15.86 14.29
C LEU A 72 8.97 -16.12 14.70
N ARG A 73 9.39 -15.72 15.91
CA ARG A 73 10.75 -16.01 16.38
C ARG A 73 11.00 -17.50 16.61
N ALA A 74 9.97 -18.23 17.04
CA ALA A 74 10.09 -19.65 17.35
C ALA A 74 10.32 -20.50 16.10
N SER A 75 9.96 -20.04 14.90
CA SER A 75 10.27 -20.76 13.67
C SER A 75 11.78 -20.83 13.37
N GLY A 76 12.53 -19.81 13.80
CA GLY A 76 13.98 -19.71 13.64
C GLY A 76 14.45 -19.35 12.22
N THR A 77 13.54 -19.04 11.28
CA THR A 77 13.94 -18.59 9.93
C THR A 77 14.29 -17.09 9.95
N ASP A 78 15.27 -16.69 9.14
CA ASP A 78 15.67 -15.27 9.06
C ASP A 78 14.50 -14.37 8.64
N ASP A 79 13.64 -14.87 7.75
CA ASP A 79 12.46 -14.18 7.23
C ASP A 79 11.42 -13.93 8.34
N ASP A 80 11.12 -14.95 9.15
CA ASP A 80 10.16 -14.82 10.26
C ASP A 80 10.73 -13.98 11.40
N VAL A 81 12.04 -14.09 11.68
CA VAL A 81 12.72 -13.22 12.65
C VAL A 81 12.66 -11.76 12.20
N ALA A 82 12.86 -11.48 10.92
CA ALA A 82 12.70 -10.13 10.36
C ALA A 82 11.26 -9.63 10.52
N ALA A 83 10.26 -10.47 10.25
CA ALA A 83 8.85 -10.13 10.47
C ALA A 83 8.55 -9.87 11.96
N ALA A 84 9.07 -10.68 12.89
CA ALA A 84 8.92 -10.45 14.32
C ALA A 84 9.51 -9.10 14.75
N ASN A 85 10.67 -8.72 14.19
CA ASN A 85 11.29 -7.42 14.43
C ASN A 85 10.43 -6.26 13.90
N MET A 86 9.69 -6.44 12.79
CA MET A 86 8.72 -5.46 12.30
C MET A 86 7.55 -5.28 13.27
N VAL A 87 7.00 -6.37 13.84
CA VAL A 87 5.93 -6.31 14.84
C VAL A 87 6.39 -5.51 16.07
N ASP A 88 7.60 -5.80 16.55
CA ASP A 88 8.24 -5.09 17.66
C ASP A 88 8.46 -3.59 17.37
N ASP A 89 8.98 -3.26 16.18
CA ASP A 89 9.21 -1.89 15.75
C ASP A 89 7.90 -1.09 15.71
N LEU A 90 6.84 -1.71 15.18
CA LEU A 90 5.48 -1.14 15.22
C LEU A 90 5.03 -0.93 16.66
N GLY A 91 5.22 -1.92 17.53
CA GLY A 91 4.94 -1.84 18.96
C GLY A 91 5.65 -0.67 19.66
N ARG A 92 6.96 -0.49 19.41
CA ARG A 92 7.77 0.63 19.91
C ARG A 92 7.29 1.97 19.36
N ALA A 93 6.86 2.01 18.11
CA ALA A 93 6.21 3.17 17.49
C ALA A 93 4.76 3.38 17.97
N GLY A 94 4.28 2.62 18.95
CA GLY A 94 2.95 2.78 19.52
C GLY A 94 1.83 2.27 18.63
N TRP A 95 2.11 1.42 17.66
CA TRP A 95 1.10 0.67 16.91
C TRP A 95 0.83 -0.68 17.58
N ALA A 96 -0.41 -1.15 17.44
CA ALA A 96 -0.80 -2.50 17.80
C ALA A 96 -1.77 -3.05 16.75
N CYS A 97 -1.59 -4.28 16.32
CA CYS A 97 -2.61 -4.99 15.57
C CYS A 97 -3.78 -5.29 16.51
N ARG A 98 -5.00 -5.05 16.02
CA ARG A 98 -6.23 -5.14 16.81
C ARG A 98 -7.05 -6.37 16.47
N PHE A 99 -7.17 -6.61 15.17
CA PHE A 99 -7.81 -7.77 14.57
C PHE A 99 -7.39 -7.87 13.10
N GLY A 100 -7.60 -9.04 12.52
CA GLY A 100 -7.46 -9.30 11.09
C GLY A 100 -8.59 -10.19 10.60
N HIS A 101 -8.48 -10.58 9.33
CA HIS A 101 -9.38 -11.53 8.69
C HIS A 101 -8.62 -12.30 7.63
N ILE A 102 -8.94 -13.60 7.50
CA ILE A 102 -8.47 -14.45 6.42
C ILE A 102 -9.65 -15.16 5.80
N GLY A 103 -9.66 -15.20 4.46
CA GLY A 103 -10.57 -16.01 3.69
C GLY A 103 -11.76 -15.24 3.14
N PRO A 104 -12.72 -15.95 2.51
CA PRO A 104 -13.82 -15.33 1.79
C PRO A 104 -14.61 -14.34 2.63
N TYR A 105 -14.94 -13.17 2.06
CA TYR A 105 -15.78 -12.17 2.71
C TYR A 105 -16.97 -11.82 1.84
N GLY A 106 -18.18 -11.78 2.40
CA GLY A 106 -19.38 -11.36 1.68
C GLY A 106 -19.89 -12.36 0.63
N CYS A 107 -19.37 -13.59 0.62
CA CYS A 107 -19.80 -14.64 -0.29
C CYS A 107 -21.05 -15.35 0.27
N THR A 108 -22.21 -15.07 -0.32
CA THR A 108 -23.51 -15.64 0.08
C THR A 108 -24.04 -16.58 -1.00
N PRO A 109 -24.99 -17.49 -0.70
CA PRO A 109 -25.66 -18.27 -1.73
C PRO A 109 -26.19 -17.35 -2.86
N GLY A 110 -25.83 -17.64 -4.11
CA GLY A 110 -26.17 -16.83 -5.27
C GLY A 110 -25.09 -15.82 -5.73
N THR A 111 -24.01 -15.62 -4.97
CA THR A 111 -22.85 -14.86 -5.50
C THR A 111 -22.13 -15.67 -6.58
N PRO A 112 -21.58 -15.02 -7.63
CA PRO A 112 -20.68 -15.67 -8.57
C PRO A 112 -19.51 -16.36 -7.86
N ARG A 113 -18.80 -17.27 -8.53
CA ARG A 113 -17.73 -18.08 -7.92
C ARG A 113 -16.77 -17.18 -7.14
N CYS A 114 -16.75 -17.37 -5.82
CA CYS A 114 -15.99 -16.58 -4.87
C CYS A 114 -14.52 -17.04 -4.87
N LEU A 115 -13.59 -16.09 -4.95
CA LEU A 115 -12.15 -16.37 -4.88
C LEU A 115 -11.71 -16.67 -3.44
N GLU A 116 -10.49 -17.20 -3.30
CA GLU A 116 -9.91 -17.77 -2.05
C GLU A 116 -9.95 -16.83 -0.83
N GLY A 117 -10.13 -15.53 -1.04
CA GLY A 117 -10.70 -14.64 -0.03
C GLY A 117 -9.88 -13.41 0.31
N LEU A 118 -10.53 -12.42 0.90
CA LEU A 118 -9.88 -11.20 1.34
C LEU A 118 -9.02 -11.46 2.58
N GLU A 119 -7.81 -10.90 2.62
CA GLU A 119 -6.98 -10.92 3.83
C GLU A 119 -6.53 -9.51 4.21
N TYR A 120 -6.67 -9.18 5.49
CA TYR A 120 -6.24 -7.89 6.02
C TYR A 120 -5.92 -7.93 7.52
N HIS A 121 -5.11 -6.95 7.95
CA HIS A 121 -4.86 -6.65 9.35
C HIS A 121 -5.25 -5.20 9.65
N VAL A 122 -5.86 -4.95 10.81
CA VAL A 122 -6.19 -3.61 11.31
C VAL A 122 -5.23 -3.23 12.43
N TRP A 123 -4.45 -2.19 12.17
CA TRP A 123 -3.47 -1.63 13.08
C TRP A 123 -3.97 -0.30 13.65
N ARG A 124 -3.68 -0.05 14.92
CA ARG A 124 -4.14 1.15 15.63
C ARG A 124 -3.01 1.75 16.44
N ARG A 125 -2.87 3.08 16.40
CA ARG A 125 -2.00 3.81 17.34
C ARG A 125 -2.59 3.77 18.75
N ARG A 126 -1.73 3.72 19.77
CA ARG A 126 -2.11 3.72 21.20
C ARG A 126 -2.92 4.95 21.60
N ASP A 127 -2.60 6.10 21.02
CA ASP A 127 -3.29 7.39 21.25
C ASP A 127 -4.63 7.50 20.52
N CYS A 128 -5.05 6.46 19.79
CA CYS A 128 -6.26 6.44 18.97
C CYS A 128 -6.28 7.54 17.88
N ALA A 129 -5.17 8.22 17.57
CA ALA A 129 -5.19 9.28 16.56
C ALA A 129 -5.35 8.71 15.15
N THR A 130 -4.81 7.52 14.90
CA THR A 130 -4.74 6.91 13.57
C THR A 130 -4.94 5.40 13.63
N ALA A 131 -5.62 4.87 12.61
CA ALA A 131 -5.67 3.44 12.31
C ALA A 131 -5.27 3.19 10.86
N ALA A 132 -4.74 2.00 10.59
CA ALA A 132 -4.36 1.54 9.27
C ALA A 132 -4.98 0.17 8.99
N ILE A 133 -5.56 0.01 7.80
CA ILE A 133 -6.06 -1.27 7.28
C ILE A 133 -5.02 -1.74 6.27
N ALA A 134 -4.32 -2.82 6.58
CA ALA A 134 -3.27 -3.39 5.75
C ALA A 134 -3.80 -4.61 4.99
N PHE A 135 -3.90 -4.50 3.67
CA PHE A 135 -4.40 -5.57 2.82
C PHE A 135 -3.25 -6.43 2.28
N ARG A 136 -3.40 -7.76 2.36
CA ARG A 136 -2.49 -8.69 1.69
C ARG A 136 -2.71 -8.62 0.18
N GLY A 137 -1.64 -8.79 -0.57
CA GLY A 137 -1.74 -9.10 -2.00
C GLY A 137 -1.78 -10.61 -2.23
N THR A 138 -1.33 -11.05 -3.40
CA THR A 138 -1.18 -12.47 -3.72
C THR A 138 0.29 -12.90 -3.51
N ASP A 139 0.57 -14.20 -3.40
CA ASP A 139 1.89 -14.79 -3.09
C ASP A 139 2.94 -14.76 -4.22
N PHE A 140 4.14 -14.25 -3.93
CA PHE A 140 5.22 -13.94 -4.88
C PHE A 140 5.52 -14.93 -6.03
N ASN A 141 5.22 -16.22 -5.86
CA ASN A 141 5.37 -17.22 -6.91
C ASN A 141 4.37 -17.07 -8.06
N ALA A 142 3.33 -16.25 -7.89
CA ALA A 142 2.28 -16.04 -8.90
C ALA A 142 2.35 -14.63 -9.54
N VAL A 143 3.41 -13.83 -9.32
CA VAL A 143 3.48 -12.43 -9.78
C VAL A 143 3.19 -12.25 -11.28
N ASP A 144 3.72 -13.16 -12.10
CA ASP A 144 3.53 -13.15 -13.55
C ASP A 144 2.08 -13.49 -13.95
N ASP A 145 1.43 -14.39 -13.19
CA ASP A 145 0.02 -14.70 -13.36
C ASP A 145 -0.86 -13.52 -12.94
N TRP A 146 -0.43 -12.66 -12.03
CA TRP A 146 -1.29 -11.57 -11.56
C TRP A 146 -1.46 -10.48 -12.60
N LEU A 147 -0.35 -10.08 -13.24
CA LEU A 147 -0.35 -9.03 -14.27
C LEU A 147 -1.35 -9.33 -15.40
N THR A 148 -1.54 -10.61 -15.70
CA THR A 148 -2.51 -11.09 -16.69
C THR A 148 -3.88 -11.39 -16.06
N ASN A 149 -4.01 -11.65 -14.76
CA ASN A 149 -5.30 -11.97 -14.13
C ASN A 149 -6.03 -10.79 -13.48
N PHE A 150 -5.43 -9.60 -13.36
CA PHE A 150 -6.05 -8.46 -12.68
C PHE A 150 -7.33 -7.95 -13.38
N ARG A 151 -8.48 -8.48 -12.94
CA ARG A 151 -9.90 -8.17 -13.23
C ARG A 151 -10.35 -8.23 -14.70
N TRP A 152 -9.54 -7.80 -15.66
CA TRP A 152 -9.92 -7.73 -17.08
C TRP A 152 -10.10 -9.10 -17.74
N PHE A 153 -9.40 -10.12 -17.26
CA PHE A 153 -9.45 -11.48 -17.83
C PHE A 153 -10.43 -12.41 -17.11
N LEU A 154 -10.82 -12.10 -15.87
CA LEU A 154 -11.80 -12.89 -15.11
C LEU A 154 -13.24 -12.64 -15.61
N GLY A 155 -13.51 -11.51 -16.28
CA GLY A 155 -14.86 -11.07 -16.61
C GLY A 155 -15.72 -10.89 -15.36
N GLY A 156 -16.90 -10.26 -15.45
CA GLY A 156 -17.81 -10.11 -14.30
C GLY A 156 -18.42 -11.43 -13.77
N ARG A 157 -17.74 -12.57 -13.93
CA ARG A 157 -18.19 -13.93 -13.59
C ARG A 157 -17.72 -14.40 -12.22
N PHE A 158 -16.90 -13.63 -11.53
CA PHE A 158 -16.35 -13.96 -10.22
C PHE A 158 -16.63 -12.84 -9.23
N PHE A 159 -16.83 -13.20 -7.96
CA PHE A 159 -16.84 -12.24 -6.86
C PHE A 159 -15.40 -12.10 -6.36
N ASP A 160 -14.71 -11.10 -6.89
CA ASP A 160 -13.26 -10.98 -6.78
C ASP A 160 -12.82 -10.26 -5.49
N PHE A 161 -11.50 -10.14 -5.28
CA PHE A 161 -10.96 -9.48 -4.09
C PHE A 161 -11.40 -8.02 -3.94
N TYR A 162 -11.67 -7.30 -5.03
CA TYR A 162 -12.16 -5.92 -4.99
C TYR A 162 -13.62 -5.88 -4.54
N ASP A 163 -14.46 -6.77 -5.07
CA ASP A 163 -15.86 -6.87 -4.67
C ASP A 163 -15.98 -7.26 -3.17
N GLN A 164 -15.16 -8.22 -2.72
CA GLN A 164 -15.03 -8.58 -1.31
C GLN A 164 -14.56 -7.38 -0.45
N THR A 165 -13.57 -6.62 -0.94
CA THR A 165 -13.07 -5.41 -0.25
C THR A 165 -14.16 -4.37 -0.08
N GLN A 166 -14.93 -4.08 -1.15
CA GLN A 166 -16.02 -3.10 -1.12
C GLN A 166 -17.08 -3.48 -0.07
N VAL A 167 -17.42 -4.76 0.05
CA VAL A 167 -18.38 -5.25 1.06
C VAL A 167 -17.79 -5.27 2.47
N ALA A 168 -16.48 -5.53 2.60
CA ALA A 168 -15.82 -5.65 3.91
C ALA A 168 -15.62 -4.31 4.62
N VAL A 169 -15.21 -3.26 3.90
CA VAL A 169 -14.75 -2.00 4.49
C VAL A 169 -15.73 -1.38 5.50
N PRO A 170 -17.06 -1.31 5.25
CA PRO A 170 -17.98 -0.77 6.24
C PRO A 170 -17.98 -1.56 7.56
N GLY A 171 -17.87 -2.89 7.49
CA GLY A 171 -17.79 -3.79 8.65
C GLY A 171 -16.47 -3.64 9.40
N ILE A 172 -15.36 -3.53 8.67
CA ILE A 172 -14.02 -3.29 9.25
C ILE A 172 -14.01 -2.00 10.07
N ILE A 173 -14.52 -0.89 9.50
CA ILE A 173 -14.55 0.40 10.18
C ILE A 173 -15.49 0.36 11.38
N LYS A 174 -16.62 -0.35 11.27
CA LYS A 174 -17.52 -0.54 12.41
C LYS A 174 -16.82 -1.29 13.55
N ALA A 175 -16.17 -2.42 13.27
CA ALA A 175 -15.45 -3.21 14.26
C ALA A 175 -14.34 -2.39 14.94
N LEU A 176 -13.61 -1.58 14.18
CA LEU A 176 -12.63 -0.65 14.71
C LEU A 176 -13.24 0.36 15.70
N TYR A 177 -14.40 0.93 15.38
CA TYR A 177 -15.10 1.86 16.27
C TYR A 177 -15.69 1.19 17.51
N ASP A 178 -16.16 -0.06 17.37
CA ASP A 178 -16.71 -0.86 18.47
C ASP A 178 -15.62 -1.22 19.50
N GLU A 179 -14.33 -1.21 19.15
CA GLU A 179 -13.22 -1.32 20.10
C GLU A 179 -13.03 -0.09 21.01
N GLY A 180 -13.95 0.89 20.97
CA GLY A 180 -13.92 2.09 21.80
C GLY A 180 -12.95 3.18 21.32
N CYS A 181 -12.39 3.03 20.11
CA CYS A 181 -11.51 4.01 19.49
C CYS A 181 -12.09 4.50 18.16
N ARG A 182 -12.31 5.83 18.05
CA ARG A 182 -12.72 6.49 16.81
C ARG A 182 -11.55 7.31 16.26
N PRO A 183 -10.67 6.70 15.45
CA PRO A 183 -9.52 7.41 14.95
C PRO A 183 -9.91 8.60 14.09
N ARG A 184 -9.17 9.69 14.26
CA ARG A 184 -9.33 10.91 13.43
C ARG A 184 -8.94 10.65 11.98
N THR A 185 -8.12 9.63 11.75
CA THR A 185 -7.58 9.31 10.44
C THR A 185 -7.53 7.81 10.26
N ILE A 186 -8.18 7.32 9.21
CA ILE A 186 -8.10 5.93 8.76
C ILE A 186 -7.29 5.91 7.48
N ILE A 187 -6.30 5.03 7.45
CA ILE A 187 -5.36 4.83 6.35
C ILE A 187 -5.59 3.44 5.79
N ALA A 188 -5.51 3.29 4.46
CA ALA A 188 -5.34 1.98 3.86
C ALA A 188 -3.90 1.80 3.38
N THR A 189 -3.35 0.61 3.53
CA THR A 189 -2.01 0.28 3.05
C THR A 189 -2.01 -1.13 2.46
N GLY A 190 -1.06 -1.39 1.58
CA GLY A 190 -0.90 -2.71 1.00
C GLY A 190 0.16 -2.73 -0.09
N HIS A 191 0.55 -3.93 -0.45
CA HIS A 191 1.58 -4.19 -1.46
C HIS A 191 1.02 -4.95 -2.66
N SER A 192 1.54 -4.71 -3.87
CA SER A 192 1.10 -5.41 -5.10
C SER A 192 -0.43 -5.31 -5.27
N LEU A 193 -1.15 -6.44 -5.34
CA LEU A 193 -2.62 -6.48 -5.32
C LEU A 193 -3.19 -5.77 -4.08
N GLY A 194 -2.63 -5.99 -2.90
CA GLY A 194 -3.08 -5.35 -1.65
C GLY A 194 -2.98 -3.82 -1.72
N GLY A 195 -2.03 -3.27 -2.46
CA GLY A 195 -1.95 -1.83 -2.74
C GLY A 195 -3.05 -1.34 -3.69
N GLY A 196 -3.52 -2.19 -4.60
CA GLY A 196 -4.72 -1.97 -5.40
C GLY A 196 -6.00 -2.03 -4.55
N LEU A 197 -6.13 -3.03 -3.67
CA LEU A 197 -7.25 -3.18 -2.73
C LEU A 197 -7.32 -2.01 -1.75
N ALA A 198 -6.19 -1.54 -1.24
CA ALA A 198 -6.12 -0.37 -0.36
C ALA A 198 -6.66 0.90 -1.04
N GLN A 199 -6.31 1.12 -2.32
CA GLN A 199 -6.86 2.22 -3.11
C GLN A 199 -8.37 2.03 -3.33
N HIS A 200 -8.79 0.81 -3.68
CA HIS A 200 -10.20 0.49 -3.90
C HIS A 200 -11.06 0.72 -2.66
N ALA A 201 -10.59 0.28 -1.49
CA ALA A 201 -11.23 0.51 -0.21
C ALA A 201 -11.46 2.01 0.05
N ALA A 202 -10.47 2.84 -0.23
CA ALA A 202 -10.57 4.29 -0.06
C ALA A 202 -11.51 4.97 -1.06
N TYR A 203 -11.58 4.44 -2.29
CA TYR A 203 -12.57 4.90 -3.26
C TYR A 203 -14.01 4.52 -2.85
N ALA A 204 -14.19 3.38 -2.18
CA ALA A 204 -15.50 2.88 -1.76
C ALA A 204 -16.00 3.54 -0.45
N ASP A 205 -15.09 4.00 0.42
CA ASP A 205 -15.46 4.57 1.72
C ASP A 205 -14.67 5.84 2.07
N LYS A 206 -15.37 6.98 2.07
CA LYS A 206 -14.80 8.32 2.37
C LYS A 206 -14.19 8.47 3.75
N ARG A 207 -14.42 7.53 4.68
CA ARG A 207 -13.81 7.56 6.02
C ARG A 207 -12.32 7.20 5.95
N ILE A 208 -11.88 6.52 4.90
CA ILE A 208 -10.46 6.27 4.62
C ILE A 208 -9.91 7.51 3.91
N GLY A 209 -9.14 8.31 4.64
CA GLY A 209 -8.66 9.61 4.15
C GLY A 209 -7.34 9.55 3.38
N TYR A 210 -6.62 8.42 3.44
CA TYR A 210 -5.32 8.31 2.80
C TYR A 210 -4.90 6.88 2.51
N VAL A 211 -4.08 6.72 1.48
CA VAL A 211 -3.52 5.43 1.08
C VAL A 211 -2.00 5.49 0.94
N TYR A 212 -1.31 4.50 1.50
CA TYR A 212 0.08 4.20 1.18
C TYR A 212 0.15 2.88 0.42
N ALA A 213 0.32 2.95 -0.90
CA ALA A 213 0.34 1.78 -1.76
C ALA A 213 1.78 1.48 -2.19
N PHE A 214 2.29 0.31 -1.83
CA PHE A 214 3.68 -0.10 -2.09
C PHE A 214 3.75 -1.04 -3.29
N ASN A 215 4.55 -0.68 -4.30
CA ASN A 215 4.57 -1.36 -5.59
C ASN A 215 3.17 -1.83 -6.06
N PRO A 216 2.11 -1.00 -5.98
CA PRO A 216 0.76 -1.47 -6.25
C PRO A 216 0.63 -1.95 -7.68
N SER A 217 -0.26 -2.92 -7.88
CA SER A 217 -0.72 -3.33 -9.20
C SER A 217 -1.35 -2.16 -9.97
N PRO A 218 -1.30 -2.17 -11.33
CA PRO A 218 -1.89 -1.11 -12.14
C PRO A 218 -3.42 -1.03 -12.00
N VAL A 219 -4.06 -2.15 -11.70
CA VAL A 219 -5.50 -2.23 -11.53
C VAL A 219 -5.87 -1.83 -10.11
N THR A 220 -6.89 -0.98 -10.00
CA THR A 220 -7.46 -0.51 -8.73
C THR A 220 -8.98 -0.67 -8.66
N ALA A 221 -9.57 -1.24 -9.73
CA ALA A 221 -11.01 -1.34 -9.95
C ALA A 221 -11.77 -0.02 -9.70
N PHE A 222 -11.14 1.13 -9.98
CA PHE A 222 -11.73 2.46 -9.79
C PHE A 222 -13.11 2.62 -10.44
N PHE A 223 -13.29 2.06 -11.64
CA PHE A 223 -14.56 2.10 -12.36
C PHE A 223 -15.58 1.05 -11.91
N GLY A 224 -15.19 0.12 -11.03
CA GLY A 224 -16.10 -0.85 -10.41
C GLY A 224 -16.98 -0.25 -9.31
N ILE A 225 -16.63 0.94 -8.80
CA ILE A 225 -17.38 1.61 -7.73
C ILE A 225 -18.40 2.58 -8.35
N PRO A 226 -19.67 2.59 -7.89
CA PRO A 226 -20.68 3.55 -8.33
C PRO A 226 -20.20 5.00 -8.22
N PHE A 227 -20.57 5.83 -9.19
CA PHE A 227 -20.08 7.22 -9.26
C PHE A 227 -20.32 8.04 -7.98
N PRO A 228 -21.51 8.00 -7.33
CA PRO A 228 -21.74 8.77 -6.10
C PRO A 228 -20.80 8.38 -4.95
N GLU A 229 -20.60 7.07 -4.75
CA GLU A 229 -19.70 6.53 -3.72
C GLU A 229 -18.25 6.92 -4.03
N ARG A 230 -17.81 6.68 -5.27
CA ARG A 230 -16.47 7.00 -5.73
C ARG A 230 -16.15 8.49 -5.61
N SER A 231 -17.07 9.35 -6.05
CA SER A 231 -16.90 10.80 -5.99
C SER A 231 -16.77 11.28 -4.54
N ALA A 232 -17.57 10.72 -3.62
CA ALA A 232 -17.46 11.04 -2.21
C ALA A 232 -16.15 10.51 -1.59
N GLY A 233 -15.72 9.30 -1.99
CA GLY A 233 -14.47 8.69 -1.55
C GLY A 233 -13.24 9.47 -2.01
N THR A 234 -13.25 10.05 -3.22
CA THR A 234 -12.07 10.73 -3.78
C THR A 234 -11.92 12.19 -3.39
N GLU A 235 -12.97 12.86 -2.89
CA GLU A 235 -13.01 14.32 -2.71
C GLU A 235 -11.88 14.88 -1.83
N GLN A 236 -11.47 14.14 -0.79
CA GLN A 236 -10.42 14.55 0.15
C GLN A 236 -9.30 13.50 0.28
N LEU A 237 -9.24 12.59 -0.69
CA LEU A 237 -8.38 11.42 -0.62
C LEU A 237 -6.95 11.74 -1.08
N GLY A 238 -5.98 11.41 -0.24
CA GLY A 238 -4.57 11.37 -0.59
C GLY A 238 -4.09 9.96 -0.90
N ILE A 239 -3.29 9.81 -1.94
CA ILE A 239 -2.70 8.52 -2.30
C ILE A 239 -1.21 8.73 -2.53
N ASP A 240 -0.39 8.02 -1.76
CA ASP A 240 1.02 7.88 -2.03
C ASP A 240 1.26 6.50 -2.65
N ARG A 241 1.67 6.48 -3.92
CA ARG A 241 2.16 5.28 -4.60
C ARG A 241 3.67 5.24 -4.47
N VAL A 242 4.16 4.35 -3.62
CA VAL A 242 5.57 4.18 -3.31
C VAL A 242 6.12 3.03 -4.16
N TYR A 243 7.12 3.32 -4.99
CA TYR A 243 7.69 2.37 -5.92
C TYR A 243 9.17 2.11 -5.60
N GLU A 244 9.61 0.87 -5.75
CA GLU A 244 11.02 0.53 -5.92
C GLU A 244 11.39 0.62 -7.41
N ALA A 245 12.58 1.12 -7.71
CA ALA A 245 13.04 1.27 -9.07
C ALA A 245 13.37 -0.08 -9.74
N GLY A 246 12.83 -0.29 -10.95
CA GLY A 246 13.16 -1.46 -11.77
C GLY A 246 12.48 -2.77 -11.34
N GLU A 247 11.39 -2.70 -10.58
CA GLU A 247 10.54 -3.85 -10.30
C GLU A 247 9.64 -4.24 -11.50
N ILE A 248 9.18 -5.49 -11.52
CA ILE A 248 8.47 -6.12 -12.64
C ILE A 248 7.20 -5.37 -13.10
N LEU A 249 6.44 -4.77 -12.18
CA LEU A 249 5.20 -4.06 -12.50
C LEU A 249 5.45 -2.65 -13.07
N ALA A 250 6.69 -2.18 -13.20
CA ALA A 250 6.98 -0.82 -13.63
C ALA A 250 6.47 -0.57 -15.05
N VAL A 251 6.66 -1.57 -15.92
CA VAL A 251 6.24 -1.55 -17.33
C VAL A 251 4.71 -1.49 -17.48
N PRO A 252 3.93 -2.45 -16.95
CA PRO A 252 2.48 -2.41 -17.09
C PRO A 252 1.87 -1.17 -16.41
N ARG A 253 2.48 -0.65 -15.34
CA ARG A 253 2.02 0.59 -14.70
C ARG A 253 2.32 1.83 -15.53
N ALA A 254 3.44 1.88 -16.23
CA ALA A 254 3.73 2.95 -17.18
C ALA A 254 2.69 2.96 -18.31
N LEU A 255 2.32 1.79 -18.84
CA LEU A 255 1.27 1.66 -19.86
C LEU A 255 -0.09 2.10 -19.32
N ALA A 256 -0.51 1.59 -18.15
CA ALA A 256 -1.79 1.95 -17.54
C ALA A 256 -1.88 3.46 -17.21
N SER A 257 -0.79 4.07 -16.75
CA SER A 257 -0.75 5.51 -16.42
C SER A 257 -0.85 6.41 -17.66
N GLY A 258 -0.49 5.91 -18.85
CA GLY A 258 -0.69 6.61 -20.11
C GLY A 258 -2.16 6.69 -20.53
N VAL A 259 -2.97 5.70 -20.12
CA VAL A 259 -4.42 5.65 -20.40
C VAL A 259 -5.21 6.36 -19.30
N PHE A 260 -4.81 6.15 -18.04
CA PHE A 260 -5.45 6.72 -16.86
C PHE A 260 -4.42 7.56 -16.08
N PRO A 261 -4.22 8.84 -16.47
CA PRO A 261 -3.25 9.69 -15.82
C PRO A 261 -3.59 9.88 -14.34
N SER A 262 -2.55 9.94 -13.52
CA SER A 262 -2.72 10.19 -12.09
C SER A 262 -3.24 11.61 -11.86
N SER A 263 -4.21 11.75 -10.96
CA SER A 263 -4.79 13.06 -10.67
C SER A 263 -3.90 13.88 -9.73
N GLN A 264 -3.83 15.18 -9.96
CA GLN A 264 -3.18 16.14 -9.06
C GLN A 264 -4.07 16.49 -7.85
N CYS A 265 -5.39 16.26 -7.95
CA CYS A 265 -6.38 16.64 -6.96
C CYS A 265 -7.63 15.74 -7.08
N ARG A 266 -8.25 15.35 -5.95
CA ARG A 266 -9.49 14.55 -5.89
C ARG A 266 -9.53 13.26 -6.74
N PRO A 267 -8.70 12.23 -6.45
CA PRO A 267 -7.77 12.16 -5.33
C PRO A 267 -6.42 12.84 -5.67
N ARG A 268 -5.69 13.30 -4.66
CA ARG A 268 -4.30 13.76 -4.84
C ARG A 268 -3.40 12.54 -4.89
N VAL A 269 -2.83 12.22 -6.04
CA VAL A 269 -1.92 11.08 -6.22
C VAL A 269 -0.47 11.56 -6.26
N ARG A 270 0.32 11.21 -5.24
CA ARG A 270 1.77 11.40 -5.20
C ARG A 270 2.47 10.08 -5.51
N ILE A 271 3.44 10.11 -6.41
CA ILE A 271 4.28 8.97 -6.73
C ILE A 271 5.67 9.23 -6.16
N VAL A 272 6.17 8.31 -5.34
CA VAL A 272 7.52 8.38 -4.77
C VAL A 272 8.31 7.15 -5.18
N ARG A 273 9.41 7.35 -5.93
CA ARG A 273 10.28 6.28 -6.38
C ARG A 273 11.56 6.23 -5.56
N PHE A 274 11.76 5.11 -4.90
CA PHE A 274 12.98 4.72 -4.21
C PHE A 274 13.89 3.92 -5.13
N HIS A 275 15.17 3.88 -4.77
CA HIS A 275 16.14 2.96 -5.34
C HIS A 275 16.96 2.42 -4.16
N THR A 276 16.37 1.47 -3.44
CA THR A 276 16.92 0.93 -2.19
C THR A 276 17.27 -0.55 -2.30
N VAL A 277 16.73 -1.25 -3.29
CA VAL A 277 16.93 -2.67 -3.48
C VAL A 277 17.95 -2.90 -4.59
N THR A 278 19.12 -3.42 -4.23
CA THR A 278 20.26 -3.61 -5.15
C THR A 278 20.33 -5.02 -5.77
N VAL A 279 19.34 -5.87 -5.51
CA VAL A 279 19.28 -7.23 -6.06
C VAL A 279 19.14 -7.21 -7.60
N PRO A 280 19.71 -8.20 -8.31
CA PRO A 280 19.62 -8.26 -9.77
C PRO A 280 18.23 -8.69 -10.27
N SER A 281 17.46 -9.46 -9.49
CA SER A 281 16.16 -9.96 -9.91
C SER A 281 15.07 -8.88 -9.80
N ILE A 282 14.35 -8.64 -10.91
CA ILE A 282 13.22 -7.70 -10.96
C ILE A 282 12.02 -8.16 -10.14
N LEU A 283 11.88 -9.48 -9.92
CA LEU A 283 10.87 -10.08 -9.04
C LEU A 283 11.24 -9.84 -7.57
N GLU A 284 12.52 -9.98 -7.22
CA GLU A 284 13.00 -9.68 -5.88
C GLU A 284 12.88 -8.19 -5.57
N ARG A 285 13.12 -7.28 -6.53
CA ARG A 285 12.86 -5.84 -6.36
C ARG A 285 11.40 -5.49 -6.07
N HIS A 286 10.48 -6.39 -6.44
CA HIS A 286 9.07 -6.28 -6.11
C HIS A 286 8.75 -6.80 -4.70
N ASN A 287 9.69 -7.43 -4.00
CA ASN A 287 9.45 -7.95 -2.66
C ASN A 287 9.29 -6.81 -1.63
N ILE A 288 8.11 -6.74 -1.01
CA ILE A 288 7.80 -5.75 0.03
C ILE A 288 8.77 -5.80 1.20
N ARG A 289 9.33 -6.97 1.51
CA ARG A 289 10.33 -7.13 2.57
C ARG A 289 11.58 -6.32 2.27
N TYR A 290 12.17 -6.50 1.09
CA TYR A 290 13.39 -5.78 0.71
C TYR A 290 13.16 -4.27 0.62
N LEU A 291 12.00 -3.84 0.12
CA LEU A 291 11.62 -2.42 0.18
C LEU A 291 11.53 -1.93 1.64
N THR A 292 10.89 -2.70 2.53
CA THR A 292 10.74 -2.34 3.95
C THR A 292 12.10 -2.27 4.67
N GLU A 293 13.02 -3.18 4.38
CA GLU A 293 14.40 -3.17 4.86
C GLU A 293 15.16 -1.93 4.35
N GLY A 294 15.05 -1.61 3.06
CA GLY A 294 15.63 -0.42 2.45
C GLY A 294 15.12 0.87 3.10
N LEU A 295 13.80 0.98 3.31
CA LEU A 295 13.20 2.10 4.03
C LEU A 295 13.68 2.17 5.49
N THR A 296 13.86 1.02 6.14
CA THR A 296 14.37 0.95 7.51
C THR A 296 15.82 1.44 7.60
N LYS A 297 16.68 1.00 6.67
CA LYS A 297 18.07 1.47 6.55
C LYS A 297 18.13 2.98 6.33
N LEU A 298 17.32 3.52 5.43
CA LEU A 298 17.26 4.95 5.14
C LEU A 298 16.72 5.79 6.31
N ALA A 299 15.72 5.29 7.02
CA ALA A 299 15.15 5.95 8.19
C ALA A 299 16.16 6.01 9.35
N GLY A 300 16.96 4.95 9.53
CA GLY A 300 17.87 4.80 10.67
C GLY A 300 17.08 4.77 11.98
N SER A 301 17.58 5.46 13.01
CA SER A 301 16.91 5.58 14.31
C SER A 301 15.78 6.61 14.34
N ALA A 302 15.51 7.32 13.24
CA ALA A 302 14.49 8.36 13.23
C ALA A 302 13.09 7.75 13.34
N THR A 303 12.33 8.19 14.35
CA THR A 303 10.94 7.80 14.54
C THR A 303 10.02 8.70 13.74
N GLN A 304 8.89 8.15 13.29
CA GLN A 304 7.83 8.95 12.67
C GLN A 304 7.29 9.96 13.70
N SER A 305 7.69 11.22 13.57
CA SER A 305 7.04 12.33 14.28
C SER A 305 5.62 12.56 13.75
N ASP A 306 4.79 13.31 14.48
CA ASP A 306 3.42 13.71 14.09
C ASP A 306 3.32 14.41 12.72
N LYS A 307 4.45 14.66 12.05
CA LYS A 307 4.57 15.17 10.67
C LYS A 307 3.87 14.32 9.61
N GLY A 308 3.44 13.09 9.93
CA GLY A 308 2.47 12.35 9.11
C GLY A 308 1.23 13.20 8.75
N ARG A 309 0.81 14.12 9.64
CA ARG A 309 -0.29 15.08 9.45
C ARG A 309 -0.12 16.00 8.23
N ILE A 310 1.12 16.24 7.79
CA ILE A 310 1.40 17.18 6.68
C ILE A 310 0.94 16.60 5.34
N GLY A 311 1.11 15.29 5.11
CA GLY A 311 0.60 14.62 3.91
C GLY A 311 -0.93 14.73 3.75
N PHE A 312 -1.68 14.52 4.84
CA PHE A 312 -3.15 14.60 4.86
C PHE A 312 -3.66 16.01 4.62
N LYS A 313 -3.02 17.03 5.21
CA LYS A 313 -3.38 18.43 4.98
C LYS A 313 -3.30 18.78 3.48
N HIS A 314 -2.20 18.43 2.83
CA HIS A 314 -2.01 18.69 1.40
C HIS A 314 -2.96 17.90 0.49
N ALA A 315 -3.37 16.69 0.88
CA ALA A 315 -4.40 15.96 0.14
C ALA A 315 -5.77 16.67 0.16
N ARG A 316 -6.14 17.26 1.30
CA ARG A 316 -7.39 18.02 1.44
C ARG A 316 -7.35 19.35 0.70
N GLU A 317 -6.21 20.03 0.75
CA GLU A 317 -6.04 21.37 0.14
C GLU A 317 -5.69 21.30 -1.35
N CYS A 318 -5.39 20.10 -1.87
CA CYS A 318 -4.82 19.91 -3.20
C CYS A 318 -3.51 20.68 -3.43
N ASP A 319 -2.79 20.92 -2.34
CA ASP A 319 -1.54 21.68 -2.36
C ASP A 319 -0.32 20.78 -2.59
N PHE A 320 0.72 21.39 -3.13
CA PHE A 320 2.04 20.80 -3.31
C PHE A 320 3.07 21.54 -2.46
N VAL A 321 3.45 20.96 -1.32
CA VAL A 321 4.60 21.41 -0.53
C VAL A 321 5.62 20.27 -0.45
N GLN A 322 6.88 20.60 -0.75
CA GLN A 322 7.99 19.65 -0.70
C GLN A 322 8.35 19.31 0.77
N PRO A 323 8.57 18.02 1.12
CA PRO A 323 8.90 17.62 2.49
C PRO A 323 10.20 18.12 3.10
N ASP A 324 11.15 18.60 2.30
CA ASP A 324 12.31 19.34 2.81
C ASP A 324 11.91 20.68 3.47
N LYS A 325 10.75 21.23 3.12
CA LYS A 325 10.13 22.37 3.81
C LYS A 325 9.26 21.99 5.01
N TRP A 326 9.24 20.74 5.46
CA TRP A 326 8.49 20.31 6.65
C TRP A 326 9.21 20.68 7.97
N GLY A 327 9.95 21.78 7.99
CA GLY A 327 10.83 22.21 9.07
C GLY A 327 11.19 23.71 9.08
N GLU A 328 10.49 24.54 8.29
CA GLU A 328 10.42 25.99 8.52
C GLU A 328 9.11 26.33 9.26
#